data_AF-A0A963T8U7-F1
#
_entry.id   AF-A0A963T8U7-F1
#
_cell.length_a   1.000
_cell.length_b   1.000
_cell.length_c   1.000
_cell.angle_alpha   90.00
_cell.angle_beta   90.00
_cell.angle_gamma   90.00
#
_symmetry.space_group_name_H-M   'P 1'
#
loop_
_entity.id
_entity.type
_entity.pdbx_description
1 polymer ?
#
loop_
_entity_poly.entity_id
_entity_poly.type
_entity_poly.pdbx_seq_one_letter_code
_entity_poly.pdbx_strand_id
1 'polypeptide(L)'
;MWKEHANRRLKLAHHRIIARALARPGRRGDLLDEALAVVDAWNRCAFRPSYVRRWERLLDAPADVLAREIVHMGAPSDHLRGSSPFALTPTHGLSTDQVRRLWRIAAGRAIRILRPEEYWQYAEHLKSLPPEDRKRRFWAAVDDAWIDRYVGDIDADSAVIGHYDKDLVLDGAIMVGLVHRDSAHFGEIGVTVLPRARHGGIGFHLLERAILWARNHEADRLFTVCLSTNRDMIHLAKAHQMALERVDDGTEAVIAIRPGSETTVSLELLENQIGEWDYVTKAHDTAFAFAAGHALGGTDRDVELARLTKIAAYGRTDVVATYLIVLRYVLLQAGLSVDDQALFLADVRTHLEPLVEHRPHLRTFIAGLPEKVAVTRTVVGFG
;
A
#
# COMPACT_ATOMS: atom_id res chain seq x y z
N MET A 1 -10.39 7.03 11.78
CA MET A 1 -11.88 6.99 11.71
C MET A 1 -12.45 7.76 10.50
N TRP A 2 -12.07 9.02 10.24
CA TRP A 2 -12.69 9.83 9.16
C TRP A 2 -12.22 9.47 7.73
N LYS A 3 -10.95 9.14 7.51
CA LYS A 3 -10.41 8.71 6.19
C LYS A 3 -10.84 7.31 5.78
N GLU A 4 -10.93 6.38 6.72
CA GLU A 4 -11.47 5.05 6.45
C GLU A 4 -12.96 5.14 6.12
N HIS A 5 -13.66 6.10 6.72
CA HIS A 5 -15.03 6.49 6.34
C HIS A 5 -15.10 7.19 4.98
N ALA A 6 -14.12 8.03 4.62
CA ALA A 6 -14.05 8.72 3.33
C ALA A 6 -13.74 7.74 2.17
N ASN A 7 -12.77 6.85 2.34
CA ASN A 7 -12.44 5.79 1.39
C ASN A 7 -13.64 4.81 1.23
N ARG A 8 -14.31 4.46 2.33
CA ARG A 8 -15.56 3.70 2.32
C ARG A 8 -16.68 4.42 1.59
N ARG A 9 -16.84 5.74 1.79
CA ARG A 9 -17.83 6.58 1.10
C ARG A 9 -17.52 6.71 -0.40
N LEU A 10 -16.25 6.86 -0.78
CA LEU A 10 -15.81 6.96 -2.17
C LEU A 10 -16.04 5.65 -2.92
N LYS A 11 -15.59 4.53 -2.33
CA LYS A 11 -15.88 3.17 -2.83
C LYS A 11 -17.37 2.95 -2.95
N LEU A 12 -18.16 3.33 -1.95
CA LEU A 12 -19.61 3.20 -1.98
C LEU A 12 -20.26 4.10 -3.06
N ALA A 13 -19.77 5.32 -3.25
CA ALA A 13 -20.26 6.24 -4.28
C ALA A 13 -20.01 5.67 -5.69
N HIS A 14 -18.80 5.18 -5.97
CA HIS A 14 -18.47 4.48 -7.21
C HIS A 14 -19.42 3.31 -7.47
N HIS A 15 -19.59 2.44 -6.48
CA HIS A 15 -20.45 1.25 -6.63
C HIS A 15 -21.95 1.58 -6.71
N ARG A 16 -22.40 2.73 -6.18
CA ARG A 16 -23.76 3.24 -6.41
C ARG A 16 -23.96 3.69 -7.85
N ILE A 17 -22.94 4.28 -8.48
CA ILE A 17 -22.96 4.62 -9.91
C ILE A 17 -23.02 3.35 -10.75
N ILE A 18 -22.17 2.36 -10.45
CA ILE A 18 -22.18 1.05 -11.13
C ILE A 18 -23.51 0.33 -10.94
N ALA A 19 -24.07 0.25 -9.73
CA ALA A 19 -25.37 -0.36 -9.47
C ALA A 19 -26.51 0.30 -10.27
N ARG A 20 -26.49 1.64 -10.40
CA ARG A 20 -27.45 2.37 -11.24
C ARG A 20 -27.24 2.10 -12.73
N ALA A 21 -26.00 1.94 -13.17
CA ALA A 21 -25.68 1.60 -14.55
C ALA A 21 -26.08 0.17 -14.91
N LEU A 22 -25.88 -0.79 -14.01
CA LEU A 22 -26.35 -2.17 -14.12
C LEU A 22 -27.88 -2.25 -14.18
N ALA A 23 -28.62 -1.29 -13.62
CA ALA A 23 -30.08 -1.24 -13.76
C ALA A 23 -30.56 -0.79 -15.16
N ARG A 24 -29.68 -0.26 -16.02
CA ARG A 24 -30.03 0.23 -17.36
C ARG A 24 -29.69 -0.82 -18.43
N PRO A 25 -30.64 -1.24 -19.30
CA PRO A 25 -30.41 -2.30 -20.28
C PRO A 25 -29.24 -2.04 -21.24
N GLY A 26 -29.09 -0.81 -21.74
CA GLY A 26 -28.10 -0.46 -22.77
C GLY A 26 -26.65 -0.29 -22.30
N ARG A 27 -26.36 -0.34 -20.99
CA ARG A 27 -24.99 -0.25 -20.44
C ARG A 27 -24.60 -1.46 -19.59
N ARG A 28 -25.53 -2.38 -19.37
CA ARG A 28 -25.33 -3.55 -18.50
C ARG A 28 -24.35 -4.55 -19.13
N GLY A 29 -24.49 -4.83 -20.43
CA GLY A 29 -23.64 -5.80 -21.15
C GLY A 29 -22.18 -5.41 -21.08
N ASP A 30 -21.84 -4.23 -21.59
CA ASP A 30 -20.47 -3.70 -21.63
C ASP A 30 -19.79 -3.73 -20.25
N LEU A 31 -20.49 -3.30 -19.19
CA LEU A 31 -19.95 -3.30 -17.83
C LEU A 31 -19.67 -4.70 -17.29
N LEU A 32 -20.54 -5.67 -17.60
CA LEU A 32 -20.34 -7.06 -17.17
C LEU A 32 -19.21 -7.71 -17.96
N ASP A 33 -19.15 -7.49 -19.27
CA ASP A 33 -18.11 -8.02 -20.15
C ASP A 33 -16.73 -7.50 -19.77
N GLU A 34 -16.62 -6.20 -19.47
CA GLU A 34 -15.38 -5.60 -18.96
C GLU A 34 -14.99 -6.22 -17.61
N ALA A 35 -15.95 -6.41 -16.70
CA ALA A 35 -15.66 -6.95 -15.37
C ALA A 35 -15.24 -8.42 -15.42
N LEU A 36 -15.86 -9.19 -16.31
CA LEU A 36 -15.48 -10.56 -16.62
C LEU A 36 -14.08 -10.61 -17.22
N ALA A 37 -13.72 -9.71 -18.14
CA ALA A 37 -12.38 -9.66 -18.71
C ALA A 37 -11.28 -9.40 -17.65
N VAL A 38 -11.57 -8.55 -16.66
CA VAL A 38 -10.68 -8.31 -15.51
C VAL A 38 -10.55 -9.57 -14.64
N VAL A 39 -11.66 -10.24 -14.35
CA VAL A 39 -11.68 -11.49 -13.57
C VAL A 39 -10.91 -12.61 -14.31
N ASP A 40 -11.07 -12.70 -15.62
CA ASP A 40 -10.34 -13.62 -16.49
C ASP A 40 -8.84 -13.32 -16.53
N ALA A 41 -8.46 -12.04 -16.52
CA ALA A 41 -7.05 -11.65 -16.40
C ALA A 41 -6.46 -12.09 -15.05
N TRP A 42 -7.20 -11.89 -13.95
CA TRP A 42 -6.80 -12.39 -12.63
C TRP A 42 -6.70 -13.92 -12.57
N ASN A 43 -7.56 -14.64 -13.29
CA ASN A 43 -7.51 -16.10 -13.39
C ASN A 43 -6.25 -16.61 -14.11
N ARG A 44 -5.67 -15.80 -15.00
CA ARG A 44 -4.43 -16.12 -15.73
C ARG A 44 -3.16 -15.72 -14.97
N CYS A 45 -3.27 -14.96 -13.87
CA CYS A 45 -2.12 -14.62 -13.03
C CYS A 45 -1.59 -15.87 -12.32
N ALA A 46 -0.26 -15.99 -12.21
CA ALA A 46 0.41 -17.09 -11.52
C ALA A 46 -0.03 -17.22 -10.04
N PHE A 47 -0.44 -16.11 -9.44
CA PHE A 47 -1.08 -16.06 -8.12
C PHE A 47 -2.52 -15.55 -8.27
N ARG A 48 -3.49 -16.44 -8.08
CA ARG A 48 -4.93 -16.13 -8.17
C ARG A 48 -5.43 -15.56 -6.84
N PRO A 49 -5.85 -14.28 -6.76
CA PRO A 49 -6.33 -13.70 -5.51
C PRO A 49 -7.58 -14.40 -4.95
N SER A 50 -7.69 -14.47 -3.62
CA SER A 50 -8.76 -15.20 -2.91
C SER A 50 -10.18 -14.67 -3.19
N TYR A 51 -10.28 -13.39 -3.57
CA TYR A 51 -11.55 -12.72 -3.91
C TYR A 51 -12.05 -13.03 -5.33
N VAL A 52 -11.23 -13.61 -6.21
CA VAL A 52 -11.61 -13.90 -7.61
C VAL A 52 -12.83 -14.82 -7.68
N ARG A 53 -12.85 -15.91 -6.90
CA ARG A 53 -14.01 -16.83 -6.81
C ARG A 53 -15.27 -16.18 -6.26
N ARG A 54 -15.13 -15.11 -5.46
CA ARG A 54 -16.27 -14.35 -4.95
C ARG A 54 -16.83 -13.46 -6.05
N TRP A 55 -15.96 -12.85 -6.86
CA TRP A 55 -16.37 -12.04 -8.00
C TRP A 55 -16.94 -12.85 -9.15
N GLU A 56 -16.40 -14.03 -9.47
CA GLU A 56 -17.02 -14.96 -10.43
C GLU A 56 -18.47 -15.26 -10.07
N ARG A 57 -18.72 -15.66 -8.81
CA ARG A 57 -20.07 -15.95 -8.33
C ARG A 57 -20.99 -14.74 -8.34
N LEU A 58 -20.45 -13.54 -8.12
CA LEU A 58 -21.24 -12.31 -8.10
C LEU A 58 -21.53 -11.78 -9.52
N LEU A 59 -20.60 -11.94 -10.47
CA LEU A 59 -20.79 -11.57 -11.87
C LEU A 59 -21.72 -12.54 -12.60
N ASP A 60 -21.75 -13.81 -12.17
CA ASP A 60 -22.69 -14.83 -12.65
C ASP A 60 -24.09 -14.71 -12.00
N ALA A 61 -24.20 -13.92 -10.92
CA ALA A 61 -25.47 -13.67 -10.26
C ALA A 61 -26.35 -12.68 -11.04
N PRO A 62 -27.69 -12.69 -10.83
CA PRO A 62 -28.57 -11.68 -11.40
C PRO A 62 -28.10 -10.26 -11.10
N ALA A 63 -28.22 -9.36 -12.07
CA ALA A 63 -27.68 -8.00 -11.98
C ALA A 63 -28.22 -7.20 -10.77
N ASP A 64 -29.43 -7.49 -10.30
CA ASP A 64 -30.01 -6.89 -9.10
C ASP A 64 -29.38 -7.42 -7.80
N VAL A 65 -28.97 -8.69 -7.76
CA VAL A 65 -28.23 -9.30 -6.65
C VAL A 65 -26.83 -8.70 -6.57
N LEU A 66 -26.14 -8.63 -7.71
CA LEU A 66 -24.84 -7.97 -7.82
C LEU A 66 -24.92 -6.50 -7.39
N ALA A 67 -25.86 -5.73 -7.95
CA ALA A 67 -26.04 -4.31 -7.65
C ALA A 67 -26.31 -4.08 -6.16
N ARG A 68 -27.11 -4.95 -5.54
CA ARG A 68 -27.42 -4.89 -4.11
C ARG A 68 -26.19 -5.16 -3.24
N GLU A 69 -25.38 -6.14 -3.60
CA GLU A 69 -24.21 -6.49 -2.80
C GLU A 69 -23.10 -5.43 -2.85
N ILE A 70 -22.85 -4.87 -4.03
CA ILE A 70 -21.78 -3.87 -4.17
C ILE A 70 -22.13 -2.55 -3.45
N VAL A 71 -23.41 -2.24 -3.23
CA VAL A 71 -23.84 -1.04 -2.48
C VAL A 71 -24.18 -1.31 -1.01
N HIS A 72 -24.16 -2.57 -0.56
CA HIS A 72 -24.53 -2.92 0.80
C HIS A 72 -23.56 -2.31 1.82
N MET A 73 -24.09 -1.68 2.86
CA MET A 73 -23.30 -1.05 3.93
C MET A 73 -23.01 -2.06 5.05
N GLY A 74 -22.14 -3.03 4.75
CA GLY A 74 -21.61 -4.00 5.71
C GLY A 74 -20.09 -4.13 5.60
N ALA A 75 -19.40 -4.59 6.65
CA ALA A 75 -17.95 -4.81 6.61
C ALA A 75 -17.52 -5.82 5.51
N PRO A 76 -18.25 -6.94 5.27
CA PRO A 76 -17.90 -7.87 4.19
C PRO A 76 -18.06 -7.31 2.77
N SER A 77 -19.03 -6.41 2.57
CA SER A 77 -19.28 -5.74 1.28
C SER A 77 -18.31 -4.56 1.07
N ASP A 78 -17.76 -4.01 2.15
CA ASP A 78 -16.71 -3.00 2.06
C ASP A 78 -15.37 -3.57 1.59
N HIS A 79 -15.00 -4.73 2.15
CA HIS A 79 -13.86 -5.51 1.67
C HIS A 79 -14.07 -5.97 0.21
N LEU A 80 -15.31 -6.33 -0.15
CA LEU A 80 -15.67 -6.67 -1.52
C LEU A 80 -15.42 -5.49 -2.46
N ARG A 81 -15.96 -4.29 -2.18
CA ARG A 81 -15.71 -3.07 -2.99
C ARG A 81 -14.24 -2.73 -3.13
N GLY A 82 -13.44 -3.06 -2.12
CA GLY A 82 -11.99 -2.95 -2.15
C GLY A 82 -11.28 -3.93 -3.09
N SER A 83 -11.98 -4.84 -3.76
CA SER A 83 -11.41 -5.78 -4.74
C SER A 83 -12.23 -5.82 -6.02
N SER A 84 -13.03 -4.78 -6.28
CA SER A 84 -14.04 -4.82 -7.32
C SER A 84 -13.45 -4.78 -8.73
N PRO A 85 -13.86 -5.71 -9.62
CA PRO A 85 -13.48 -5.63 -11.03
C PRO A 85 -14.03 -4.35 -11.65
N PHE A 86 -15.18 -3.83 -11.17
CA PHE A 86 -15.76 -2.57 -11.63
C PHE A 86 -14.91 -1.33 -11.28
N ALA A 87 -13.94 -1.46 -10.37
CA ALA A 87 -12.95 -0.42 -10.11
C ALA A 87 -11.78 -0.48 -11.09
N LEU A 88 -11.63 -1.59 -11.82
CA LEU A 88 -10.60 -1.83 -12.82
C LEU A 88 -11.14 -1.81 -14.26
N THR A 89 -12.46 -1.85 -14.43
CA THR A 89 -13.14 -1.66 -15.71
C THR A 89 -13.27 -0.16 -16.00
N PRO A 90 -12.63 0.35 -17.06
CA PRO A 90 -12.70 1.75 -17.36
C PRO A 90 -13.94 1.95 -18.26
N THR A 91 -14.99 2.61 -17.76
CA THR A 91 -16.19 2.97 -18.55
C THR A 91 -15.88 3.82 -19.80
N HIS A 92 -14.62 4.23 -19.97
CA HIS A 92 -14.01 4.71 -21.20
C HIS A 92 -12.61 4.11 -21.31
N GLY A 93 -12.22 3.57 -22.46
CA GLY A 93 -10.89 3.00 -22.67
C GLY A 93 -9.77 3.90 -22.13
N LEU A 94 -8.89 3.32 -21.31
CA LEU A 94 -7.70 4.02 -20.84
C LEU A 94 -6.89 4.50 -22.05
N SER A 95 -6.50 5.77 -22.03
CA SER A 95 -5.53 6.29 -22.99
C SER A 95 -4.23 5.46 -22.95
N THR A 96 -3.49 5.45 -24.06
CA THR A 96 -2.19 4.76 -24.16
C THR A 96 -1.24 5.13 -23.01
N ASP A 97 -1.28 6.37 -22.54
CA ASP A 97 -0.45 6.83 -21.43
C ASP A 97 -0.92 6.29 -20.07
N GLN A 98 -2.25 6.16 -19.87
CA GLN A 98 -2.80 5.48 -18.70
C GLN A 98 -2.41 3.99 -18.70
N VAL A 99 -2.51 3.29 -19.84
CA VAL A 99 -2.09 1.88 -19.95
C VAL A 99 -0.59 1.70 -19.71
N ARG A 100 0.27 2.56 -20.30
CA ARG A 100 1.72 2.57 -20.04
C ARG A 100 2.05 2.90 -18.58
N ARG A 101 1.24 3.72 -17.92
CA ARG A 101 1.36 4.04 -16.50
C ARG A 101 1.03 2.82 -15.65
N LEU A 102 -0.06 2.11 -15.92
CA LEU A 102 -0.40 0.86 -15.22
C LEU A 102 0.64 -0.24 -15.43
N TRP A 103 1.21 -0.36 -16.63
CA TRP A 103 2.31 -1.31 -16.90
C TRP A 103 3.61 -0.95 -16.18
N ARG A 104 3.97 0.33 -16.08
CA ARG A 104 5.13 0.78 -15.28
C ARG A 104 4.93 0.51 -13.80
N ILE A 105 3.71 0.70 -13.30
CA ILE A 105 3.28 0.45 -11.92
C ILE A 105 3.32 -1.07 -11.63
N ALA A 106 2.78 -1.91 -12.51
CA ALA A 106 2.81 -3.38 -12.38
C ALA A 106 4.23 -3.97 -12.48
N ALA A 107 5.18 -3.25 -13.09
CA ALA A 107 6.60 -3.63 -13.15
C ALA A 107 7.36 -3.30 -11.84
N GLY A 108 6.72 -3.47 -10.68
CA GLY A 108 7.35 -3.29 -9.37
C GLY A 108 7.47 -1.85 -8.89
N ARG A 109 6.78 -0.89 -9.53
CA ARG A 109 6.86 0.56 -9.20
C ARG A 109 5.52 1.16 -8.78
N ALA A 110 4.61 0.33 -8.30
CA ALA A 110 3.31 0.81 -7.88
C ALA A 110 3.39 1.67 -6.62
N ILE A 111 2.47 2.61 -6.51
CA ILE A 111 2.40 3.56 -5.41
C ILE A 111 1.05 3.38 -4.74
N ARG A 112 1.05 3.27 -3.41
CA ARG A 112 -0.15 3.13 -2.60
C ARG A 112 -0.31 4.28 -1.62
N ILE A 113 -1.55 4.55 -1.22
CA ILE A 113 -1.82 5.44 -0.09
C ILE A 113 -1.66 4.63 1.19
N LEU A 114 -0.86 5.12 2.13
CA LEU A 114 -0.69 4.51 3.44
C LEU A 114 -1.90 4.80 4.31
N ARG A 115 -2.29 3.82 5.12
CA ARG A 115 -3.29 3.98 6.17
C ARG A 115 -2.67 4.70 7.38
N PRO A 116 -3.45 5.42 8.20
CA PRO A 116 -2.91 6.10 9.38
C PRO A 116 -2.12 5.17 10.32
N GLU A 117 -2.56 3.92 10.46
CA GLU A 117 -1.90 2.90 11.29
C GLU A 117 -0.55 2.43 10.71
N GLU A 118 -0.24 2.87 9.49
CA GLU A 118 1.00 2.61 8.74
C GLU A 118 1.93 3.82 8.71
N TYR A 119 1.57 4.96 9.31
CA TYR A 119 2.42 6.17 9.24
C TYR A 119 3.73 6.03 10.01
N TRP A 120 3.84 5.10 10.95
CA TRP A 120 5.13 4.71 11.53
C TRP A 120 6.16 4.30 10.46
N GLN A 121 5.74 3.73 9.33
CA GLN A 121 6.63 3.38 8.21
C GLN A 121 7.17 4.63 7.51
N TYR A 122 6.36 5.70 7.47
CA TYR A 122 6.79 7.01 6.99
C TYR A 122 7.78 7.65 7.97
N ALA A 123 7.58 7.50 9.28
CA ALA A 123 8.59 7.91 10.27
C ALA A 123 9.91 7.15 10.07
N GLU A 124 9.88 5.82 9.91
CA GLU A 124 11.09 5.03 9.60
C GLU A 124 11.76 5.48 8.30
N HIS A 125 10.98 5.73 7.25
CA HIS A 125 11.49 6.27 5.99
C HIS A 125 12.22 7.59 6.20
N LEU A 126 11.59 8.56 6.88
CA LEU A 126 12.19 9.85 7.18
C LEU A 126 13.45 9.73 8.04
N LYS A 127 13.45 8.81 9.01
CA LYS A 127 14.61 8.50 9.85
C LYS A 127 15.75 7.84 9.06
N SER A 128 15.44 7.08 8.03
CA SER A 128 16.46 6.48 7.15
C SER A 128 17.07 7.46 6.15
N LEU A 129 16.57 8.71 6.06
CA LEU A 129 17.16 9.74 5.21
C LEU A 129 18.50 10.22 5.79
N PRO A 130 19.51 10.47 4.91
CA PRO A 130 20.71 11.20 5.29
C PRO A 130 20.39 12.55 5.94
N PRO A 131 21.22 13.05 6.89
CA PRO A 131 20.96 14.33 7.57
C PRO A 131 20.70 15.51 6.63
N GLU A 132 21.44 15.59 5.52
CA GLU A 132 21.25 16.65 4.50
C GLU A 132 19.88 16.57 3.81
N ASP A 133 19.34 15.37 3.59
CA ASP A 133 18.03 15.20 2.97
C ASP A 133 16.90 15.54 3.96
N ARG A 134 17.08 15.23 5.25
CA ARG A 134 16.17 15.71 6.31
C ARG A 134 16.14 17.24 6.34
N LYS A 135 17.31 17.87 6.28
CA LYS A 135 17.43 19.34 6.20
C LYS A 135 16.75 19.91 4.95
N ARG A 136 16.89 19.27 3.80
CA ARG A 136 16.18 19.68 2.56
C ARG A 136 14.67 19.55 2.69
N ARG A 137 14.18 18.52 3.38
CA ARG A 137 12.75 18.25 3.54
C ARG A 137 12.07 19.16 4.55
N PHE A 138 12.77 19.52 5.62
CA PHE A 138 12.19 20.24 6.77
C PHE A 138 12.75 21.66 6.96
N TRP A 139 13.63 22.12 6.05
CA TRP A 139 14.38 23.38 6.18
C TRP A 139 15.22 23.51 7.46
N ALA A 140 15.37 22.42 8.21
CA ALA A 140 15.98 22.39 9.53
C ALA A 140 16.65 21.04 9.78
N ALA A 141 17.69 21.03 10.60
CA ALA A 141 18.22 19.79 11.14
C ALA A 141 17.22 19.24 12.15
N VAL A 142 16.66 18.06 11.89
CA VAL A 142 15.67 17.40 12.75
C VAL A 142 16.17 16.03 13.20
N ASP A 143 15.92 15.73 14.47
CA ASP A 143 16.23 14.44 15.08
C ASP A 143 15.04 13.46 14.96
N ASP A 144 15.28 12.22 15.38
CA ASP A 144 14.28 11.14 15.28
C ASP A 144 13.05 11.41 16.15
N ALA A 145 13.22 12.05 17.31
CA ALA A 145 12.11 12.40 18.21
C ALA A 145 11.22 13.49 17.63
N TRP A 146 11.80 14.46 16.91
CA TRP A 146 11.05 15.44 16.14
C TRP A 146 10.26 14.79 15.02
N ILE A 147 10.87 13.84 14.28
CA ILE A 147 10.19 13.09 13.20
C ILE A 147 8.99 12.32 13.75
N ASP A 148 9.13 11.66 14.90
CA ASP A 148 8.02 10.93 15.52
C ASP A 148 6.84 11.84 15.89
N ARG A 149 7.12 13.01 16.47
CA ARG A 149 6.09 14.02 16.75
C ARG A 149 5.44 14.52 15.46
N TYR A 150 6.25 14.91 14.48
CA TYR A 150 5.77 15.38 13.18
C TYR A 150 4.84 14.39 12.48
N VAL A 151 5.20 13.10 12.48
CA VAL A 151 4.37 12.05 11.88
C VAL A 151 3.13 11.75 12.73
N GLY A 152 3.24 11.84 14.06
CA GLY A 152 2.11 11.71 14.98
C GLY A 152 1.06 12.82 14.84
N ASP A 153 1.48 14.01 14.39
CA ASP A 153 0.61 15.17 14.19
C ASP A 153 -0.09 15.17 12.82
N ILE A 154 0.15 14.17 11.95
CA ILE A 154 -0.51 14.09 10.64
C ILE A 154 -2.02 13.86 10.84
N ASP A 155 -2.80 14.85 10.44
CA ASP A 155 -4.24 14.92 10.69
C ASP A 155 -5.10 14.15 9.67
N ALA A 156 -6.41 14.33 9.78
CA ALA A 156 -7.41 13.68 8.93
C ALA A 156 -7.51 14.26 7.50
N ASP A 157 -6.89 15.41 7.25
CA ASP A 157 -6.97 16.14 5.96
C ASP A 157 -5.68 15.99 5.15
N SER A 158 -4.73 15.21 5.65
CA SER A 158 -3.48 14.89 4.98
C SER A 158 -3.48 13.47 4.38
N ALA A 159 -2.50 13.10 3.57
CA ALA A 159 -2.27 11.72 3.17
C ALA A 159 -0.78 11.48 2.97
N VAL A 160 -0.34 10.26 3.30
CA VAL A 160 0.99 9.78 2.95
C VAL A 160 0.82 8.75 1.84
N ILE A 161 1.55 8.96 0.75
CA ILE A 161 1.51 8.12 -0.44
C ILE A 161 2.93 7.60 -0.69
N GLY A 162 3.09 6.30 -0.93
CA GLY A 162 4.40 5.65 -0.85
C GLY A 162 4.65 4.57 -1.89
N HIS A 163 5.92 4.42 -2.26
CA HIS A 163 6.47 3.32 -3.04
C HIS A 163 7.30 2.40 -2.13
N TYR A 164 7.17 1.09 -2.34
CA TYR A 164 7.90 0.07 -1.59
C TYR A 164 8.86 -0.66 -2.51
N ASP A 165 10.10 -0.85 -2.08
CA ASP A 165 11.04 -1.74 -2.78
C ASP A 165 10.64 -3.22 -2.63
N LYS A 166 11.38 -4.10 -3.29
CA LYS A 166 11.17 -5.56 -3.25
C LYS A 166 11.29 -6.16 -1.85
N ASP A 167 11.97 -5.47 -0.93
CA ASP A 167 12.17 -5.88 0.46
C ASP A 167 11.16 -5.19 1.40
N LEU A 168 10.09 -4.62 0.82
CA LEU A 168 9.06 -3.84 1.49
C LEU A 168 9.61 -2.67 2.32
N VAL A 169 10.74 -2.08 1.95
CA VAL A 169 11.14 -0.78 2.53
C VAL A 169 10.38 0.31 1.79
N LEU A 170 9.72 1.21 2.52
CA LEU A 170 9.22 2.47 1.97
C LEU A 170 10.43 3.31 1.54
N ASP A 171 10.75 3.30 0.25
CA ASP A 171 11.95 3.92 -0.31
C ASP A 171 11.64 5.23 -1.06
N GLY A 172 10.36 5.55 -1.26
CA GLY A 172 9.87 6.86 -1.68
C GLY A 172 8.51 7.18 -1.06
N ALA A 173 8.34 8.41 -0.62
CA ALA A 173 7.10 8.89 -0.02
C ALA A 173 6.80 10.33 -0.44
N ILE A 174 5.51 10.66 -0.49
CA ILE A 174 5.02 12.03 -0.59
C ILE A 174 3.92 12.20 0.45
N MET A 175 4.07 13.22 1.29
CA MET A 175 3.00 13.69 2.16
C MET A 175 2.29 14.83 1.44
N VAL A 176 0.97 14.78 1.38
CA VAL A 176 0.10 15.86 0.92
C VAL A 176 -0.81 16.28 2.07
N GLY A 177 -0.82 17.56 2.43
CA GLY A 177 -1.67 18.12 3.49
C GLY A 177 -2.60 19.19 2.93
N LEU A 178 -3.90 19.12 3.23
CA LEU A 178 -4.83 20.16 2.84
C LEU A 178 -4.78 21.31 3.85
N VAL A 179 -4.67 22.53 3.33
CA VAL A 179 -4.61 23.76 4.11
C VAL A 179 -5.68 24.71 3.57
N HIS A 180 -6.50 25.24 4.48
CA HIS A 180 -7.54 26.21 4.16
C HIS A 180 -6.99 27.61 4.43
N ARG A 181 -6.94 28.48 3.41
CA ARG A 181 -6.53 29.89 3.55
C ARG A 181 -7.41 30.78 2.68
N ASP A 182 -7.92 31.87 3.25
CA ASP A 182 -8.65 32.92 2.52
C ASP A 182 -9.72 32.42 1.53
N SER A 183 -10.50 31.43 1.95
CA SER A 183 -11.56 30.76 1.16
C SER A 183 -11.09 29.83 0.03
N ALA A 184 -9.78 29.61 -0.13
CA ALA A 184 -9.20 28.67 -1.09
C ALA A 184 -8.62 27.43 -0.39
N HIS A 185 -8.70 26.29 -1.08
CA HIS A 185 -8.22 24.99 -0.60
C HIS A 185 -6.89 24.68 -1.27
N PHE A 186 -5.83 24.61 -0.48
CA PHE A 186 -4.50 24.33 -0.98
C PHE A 186 -4.05 22.94 -0.54
N GLY A 187 -3.40 22.20 -1.42
CA GLY A 187 -2.58 21.06 -1.02
C GLY A 187 -1.12 21.50 -0.91
N GLU A 188 -0.50 21.29 0.24
CA GLU A 188 0.96 21.37 0.39
C GLU A 188 1.56 19.97 0.27
N ILE A 189 2.68 19.84 -0.45
CA ILE A 189 3.39 18.56 -0.55
C ILE A 189 4.80 18.62 -0.01
N GLY A 190 5.24 17.48 0.52
CA GLY A 190 6.65 17.20 0.77
C GLY A 190 7.01 15.80 0.30
N VAL A 191 7.94 15.72 -0.65
CA VAL A 191 8.41 14.47 -1.28
C VAL A 191 9.79 14.08 -0.76
N THR A 192 9.99 12.79 -0.51
CA THR A 192 11.26 12.20 -0.09
C THR A 192 11.49 10.88 -0.81
N VAL A 193 12.72 10.66 -1.29
CA VAL A 193 13.14 9.41 -1.92
C VAL A 193 14.52 9.05 -1.38
N LEU A 194 14.68 7.82 -0.91
CA LEU A 194 15.94 7.31 -0.38
C LEU A 194 17.01 7.32 -1.48
N PRO A 195 18.29 7.60 -1.15
CA PRO A 195 19.35 7.73 -2.16
C PRO A 195 19.43 6.55 -3.15
N ARG A 196 19.25 5.32 -2.66
CA ARG A 196 19.28 4.09 -3.47
C ARG A 196 18.14 3.95 -4.49
N ALA A 197 17.06 4.71 -4.33
CA ALA A 197 15.85 4.66 -5.14
C ALA A 197 15.71 5.88 -6.09
N ARG A 198 16.66 6.81 -6.06
CA ARG A 198 16.64 8.02 -6.92
C ARG A 198 16.89 7.67 -8.38
N HIS A 199 16.51 8.60 -9.25
CA HIS A 199 16.66 8.49 -10.71
C HIS A 199 15.93 7.29 -11.36
N GLY A 200 15.10 6.58 -10.59
CA GLY A 200 14.22 5.50 -11.08
C GLY A 200 12.80 5.94 -11.47
N GLY A 201 12.50 7.24 -11.41
CA GLY A 201 11.18 7.82 -11.72
C GLY A 201 10.18 7.83 -10.56
N ILE A 202 10.56 7.38 -9.36
CA ILE A 202 9.66 7.27 -8.19
C ILE A 202 9.09 8.63 -7.79
N GLY A 203 9.93 9.67 -7.67
CA GLY A 203 9.49 11.02 -7.31
C GLY A 203 8.46 11.61 -8.29
N PHE A 204 8.64 11.35 -9.59
CA PHE A 204 7.70 11.75 -10.65
C PHE A 204 6.32 11.12 -10.41
N HIS A 205 6.29 9.79 -10.22
CA HIS A 205 5.04 9.08 -10.00
C HIS A 205 4.38 9.43 -8.67
N LEU A 206 5.15 9.69 -7.61
CA LEU A 206 4.63 10.20 -6.34
C LEU A 206 3.91 11.53 -6.52
N LEU A 207 4.50 12.46 -7.28
CA LEU A 207 3.87 13.75 -7.56
C LEU A 207 2.59 13.60 -8.42
N GLU A 208 2.57 12.71 -9.43
CA GLU A 208 1.32 12.41 -10.16
C GLU A 208 0.22 11.90 -9.22
N ARG A 209 0.57 11.04 -8.26
CA ARG A 209 -0.38 10.49 -7.27
C ARG A 209 -0.88 11.58 -6.33
N ALA A 210 -0.02 12.49 -5.88
CA ALA A 210 -0.42 13.62 -5.05
C ALA A 210 -1.33 14.61 -5.80
N ILE A 211 -1.05 14.90 -7.09
CA ILE A 211 -1.92 15.73 -7.93
C ILE A 211 -3.31 15.10 -8.08
N LEU A 212 -3.38 13.79 -8.34
CA LEU A 212 -4.65 13.08 -8.45
C LEU A 212 -5.42 13.06 -7.12
N TRP A 213 -4.69 12.84 -6.02
CA TRP A 213 -5.28 12.87 -4.67
C TRP A 213 -5.86 14.26 -4.36
N ALA A 214 -5.08 15.32 -4.53
CA ALA A 214 -5.50 16.69 -4.28
C ALA A 214 -6.72 17.09 -5.13
N ARG A 215 -6.75 16.63 -6.40
CA ARG A 215 -7.87 16.82 -7.31
C ARG A 215 -9.18 16.19 -6.83
N ASN A 216 -9.11 14.99 -6.28
CA ASN A 216 -10.30 14.31 -5.75
C ASN A 216 -10.69 14.76 -4.34
N HIS A 217 -9.85 15.57 -3.69
CA HIS A 217 -10.11 16.21 -2.40
C HIS A 217 -10.34 17.72 -2.54
N GLU A 218 -10.76 18.16 -3.72
CA GLU A 218 -11.26 19.53 -3.98
C GLU A 218 -10.24 20.64 -3.69
N ALA A 219 -8.93 20.34 -3.73
CA ALA A 219 -7.92 21.38 -3.70
C ALA A 219 -7.99 22.21 -4.99
N ASP A 220 -7.89 23.53 -4.85
CA ASP A 220 -7.81 24.48 -5.97
C ASP A 220 -6.40 24.54 -6.55
N ARG A 221 -5.39 24.35 -5.68
CA ARG A 221 -3.97 24.40 -6.03
C ARG A 221 -3.17 23.39 -5.22
N LEU A 222 -2.10 22.88 -5.81
CA LEU A 222 -1.09 22.07 -5.13
C LEU A 222 0.24 22.84 -5.20
N PHE A 223 0.92 22.96 -4.07
CA PHE A 223 2.19 23.69 -4.01
C PHE A 223 3.23 22.99 -3.12
N THR A 224 4.48 23.38 -3.30
CA THR A 224 5.58 23.03 -2.41
C THR A 224 6.62 24.13 -2.42
N VAL A 225 7.28 24.34 -1.29
CA VAL A 225 8.42 25.24 -1.18
C VAL A 225 9.66 24.40 -0.93
N CYS A 226 10.70 24.63 -1.71
CA CYS A 226 11.97 23.93 -1.58
C CYS A 226 13.15 24.90 -1.61
N LEU A 227 14.28 24.51 -1.01
CA LEU A 227 15.51 25.30 -1.08
C LEU A 227 15.85 25.59 -2.55
N SER A 228 16.28 26.81 -2.86
CA SER A 228 16.67 27.18 -4.24
C SER A 228 17.79 26.30 -4.82
N THR A 229 18.54 25.61 -3.95
CA THR A 229 19.61 24.67 -4.30
C THR A 229 19.12 23.23 -4.53
N ASN A 230 17.85 22.92 -4.25
CA ASN A 230 17.25 21.60 -4.42
C ASN A 230 16.93 21.31 -5.88
N ARG A 231 17.97 21.01 -6.67
CA ARG A 231 17.88 20.76 -8.11
C ARG A 231 16.92 19.63 -8.46
N ASP A 232 16.84 18.59 -7.64
CA ASP A 232 15.98 17.43 -7.89
C ASP A 232 14.49 17.82 -7.78
N MET A 233 14.12 18.57 -6.73
CA MET A 233 12.75 19.06 -6.57
C MET A 233 12.37 20.08 -7.65
N ILE A 234 13.29 20.99 -8.01
CA ILE A 234 13.07 21.95 -9.09
C ILE A 234 12.87 21.23 -10.44
N HIS A 235 13.69 20.20 -10.72
CA HIS A 235 13.54 19.40 -11.93
C HIS A 235 12.21 18.64 -11.94
N LEU A 236 11.83 18.04 -10.82
CA LEU A 236 10.55 17.37 -10.65
C LEU A 236 9.37 18.33 -10.88
N ALA A 237 9.38 19.50 -10.25
CA ALA A 237 8.35 20.52 -10.43
C ALA A 237 8.20 20.96 -11.90
N LYS A 238 9.32 21.19 -12.61
CA LYS A 238 9.32 21.50 -14.05
C LYS A 238 8.74 20.36 -14.89
N ALA A 239 9.07 19.11 -14.57
CA ALA A 239 8.56 17.93 -15.27
C ALA A 239 7.03 17.80 -15.16
N HIS A 240 6.44 18.30 -14.07
CA HIS A 240 4.98 18.38 -13.87
C HIS A 240 4.37 19.73 -14.27
N GLN A 241 5.13 20.59 -14.96
CA GLN A 241 4.66 21.89 -15.45
C GLN A 241 4.14 22.81 -14.31
N MET A 242 4.70 22.67 -13.11
CA MET A 242 4.44 23.60 -12.03
C MET A 242 5.06 24.96 -12.36
N ALA A 243 4.34 26.04 -12.07
CA ALA A 243 4.89 27.38 -12.12
C ALA A 243 5.89 27.55 -10.96
N LEU A 244 7.07 28.11 -11.26
CA LEU A 244 8.13 28.32 -10.29
C LEU A 244 8.29 29.81 -9.99
N GLU A 245 8.29 30.16 -8.71
CA GLU A 245 8.55 31.51 -8.22
C GLU A 245 9.64 31.46 -7.14
N ARG A 246 10.57 32.42 -7.17
CA ARG A 246 11.60 32.52 -6.11
C ARG A 246 11.02 33.28 -4.93
N VAL A 247 11.14 32.71 -3.75
CA VAL A 247 10.63 33.27 -2.50
C VAL A 247 11.76 33.18 -1.47
N ASP A 248 12.30 34.32 -1.06
CA ASP A 248 13.45 34.42 -0.14
C ASP A 248 14.64 33.52 -0.53
N ASP A 249 15.04 32.58 0.33
CA ASP A 249 16.07 31.55 0.10
C ASP A 249 15.54 30.29 -0.62
N GLY A 250 14.24 30.28 -0.90
CA GLY A 250 13.48 29.20 -1.49
C GLY A 250 12.99 29.41 -2.91
N THR A 251 12.38 28.36 -3.43
CA THR A 251 11.62 28.33 -4.68
C THR A 251 10.30 27.67 -4.39
N GLU A 252 9.22 28.42 -4.58
CA GLU A 252 7.86 27.90 -4.57
C GLU A 252 7.53 27.32 -5.94
N ALA A 253 6.93 26.12 -5.93
CA ALA A 253 6.37 25.48 -7.10
C ALA A 253 4.87 25.32 -6.89
N VAL A 254 4.05 25.82 -7.82
CA VAL A 254 2.58 25.74 -7.74
C VAL A 254 1.96 25.21 -9.02
N ILE A 255 0.90 24.41 -8.89
CA ILE A 255 0.06 23.97 -10.00
C ILE A 255 -1.42 24.15 -9.65
N ALA A 256 -2.19 24.70 -10.60
CA ALA A 256 -3.63 24.78 -10.49
C ALA A 256 -4.25 23.38 -10.66
N ILE A 257 -5.15 23.02 -9.76
CA ILE A 257 -5.81 21.72 -9.77
C ILE A 257 -7.20 21.89 -10.38
N ARG A 258 -7.48 21.09 -11.41
CA ARG A 258 -8.82 21.04 -12.01
C ARG A 258 -9.75 20.28 -11.07
N PRO A 259 -11.06 20.61 -11.00
CA PRO A 259 -12.00 19.84 -10.19
C PRO A 259 -11.97 18.34 -10.48
N GLY A 260 -12.20 17.55 -9.45
CA GLY A 260 -12.43 16.12 -9.54
C GLY A 260 -13.64 15.79 -10.41
N SER A 261 -13.69 14.56 -10.90
CA SER A 261 -14.79 14.00 -11.68
C SER A 261 -14.92 12.51 -11.38
N GLU A 262 -16.01 11.88 -11.82
CA GLU A 262 -16.18 10.44 -11.66
C GLU A 262 -14.99 9.65 -12.23
N THR A 263 -14.42 10.10 -13.35
CA THR A 263 -13.27 9.44 -13.99
C THR A 263 -11.99 9.56 -13.18
N THR A 264 -11.74 10.71 -12.52
CA THR A 264 -10.55 10.89 -11.68
C THR A 264 -10.67 10.13 -10.37
N VAL A 265 -11.89 10.03 -9.83
CA VAL A 265 -12.20 9.19 -8.67
C VAL A 265 -11.98 7.70 -9.00
N SER A 266 -12.50 7.23 -10.13
CA SER A 266 -12.29 5.85 -10.57
C SER A 266 -10.80 5.56 -10.83
N LEU A 267 -10.07 6.50 -11.43
CA LEU A 267 -8.63 6.38 -11.65
C LEU A 267 -7.88 6.26 -10.31
N GLU A 268 -8.17 7.11 -9.33
CA GLU A 268 -7.49 7.04 -8.04
C GLU A 268 -7.75 5.71 -7.33
N LEU A 269 -8.99 5.21 -7.40
CA LEU A 269 -9.35 3.90 -6.87
C LEU A 269 -8.54 2.78 -7.54
N LEU A 270 -8.49 2.77 -8.88
CA LEU A 270 -7.70 1.83 -9.67
C LEU A 270 -6.22 1.86 -9.26
N GLU A 271 -5.62 3.04 -9.18
CA GLU A 271 -4.22 3.20 -8.77
C GLU A 271 -3.96 2.71 -7.35
N ASN A 272 -4.87 2.99 -6.43
CA ASN A 272 -4.80 2.45 -5.08
C ASN A 272 -4.83 0.91 -5.08
N GLN A 273 -5.68 0.30 -5.92
CA GLN A 273 -5.74 -1.16 -5.99
C GLN A 273 -4.48 -1.79 -6.55
N ILE A 274 -3.88 -1.18 -7.58
CA ILE A 274 -2.64 -1.70 -8.14
C ILE A 274 -1.49 -1.51 -7.14
N GLY A 275 -1.43 -0.37 -6.44
CA GLY A 275 -0.49 -0.14 -5.34
C GLY A 275 -0.59 -1.19 -4.24
N GLU A 276 -1.82 -1.52 -3.82
CA GLU A 276 -2.05 -2.58 -2.83
C GLU A 276 -1.69 -3.97 -3.38
N TRP A 277 -2.00 -4.26 -4.65
CA TRP A 277 -1.68 -5.55 -5.26
C TRP A 277 -0.17 -5.78 -5.42
N ASP A 278 0.57 -4.77 -5.87
CA ASP A 278 2.04 -4.81 -5.97
C ASP A 278 2.68 -5.01 -4.59
N TYR A 279 2.23 -4.25 -3.59
CA TYR A 279 2.68 -4.39 -2.21
C TYR A 279 2.44 -5.81 -1.67
N VAL A 280 1.24 -6.36 -1.90
CA VAL A 280 0.89 -7.73 -1.48
C VAL A 280 1.70 -8.79 -2.22
N THR A 281 1.94 -8.60 -3.51
CA THR A 281 2.76 -9.52 -4.31
C THR A 281 4.20 -9.54 -3.77
N LYS A 282 4.82 -8.37 -3.60
CA LYS A 282 6.15 -8.24 -2.98
C LYS A 282 6.22 -8.88 -1.59
N ALA A 283 5.16 -8.74 -0.80
CA ALA A 283 5.10 -9.35 0.53
C ALA A 283 5.03 -10.87 0.47
N HIS A 284 4.23 -11.44 -0.44
CA HIS A 284 4.20 -12.88 -0.67
C HIS A 284 5.50 -13.42 -1.26
N ASP A 285 6.14 -12.70 -2.19
CA ASP A 285 7.42 -13.09 -2.78
C ASP A 285 8.52 -13.11 -1.72
N THR A 286 8.58 -12.08 -0.86
CA THR A 286 9.52 -12.01 0.27
C THR A 286 9.30 -13.18 1.23
N ALA A 287 8.04 -13.43 1.60
CA ALA A 287 7.68 -14.55 2.44
C ALA A 287 8.05 -15.90 1.79
N PHE A 288 7.75 -16.10 0.52
CA PHE A 288 8.05 -17.34 -0.19
C PHE A 288 9.56 -17.58 -0.31
N ALA A 289 10.34 -16.55 -0.64
CA ALA A 289 11.79 -16.63 -0.69
C ALA A 289 12.37 -17.09 0.65
N PHE A 290 11.83 -16.61 1.78
CA PHE A 290 12.23 -17.10 3.09
C PHE A 290 11.91 -18.60 3.28
N ALA A 291 10.71 -19.04 2.90
CA ALA A 291 10.29 -20.44 3.05
C ALA A 291 11.18 -21.40 2.24
N ALA A 292 11.49 -21.03 1.00
CA ALA A 292 12.36 -21.80 0.13
C ALA A 292 13.83 -21.76 0.59
N GLY A 293 14.34 -20.61 1.04
CA GLY A 293 15.71 -20.44 1.52
C GLY A 293 16.05 -21.30 2.75
N HIS A 294 15.07 -21.49 3.65
CA HIS A 294 15.22 -22.36 4.81
C HIS A 294 15.30 -23.85 4.42
N ALA A 295 14.52 -24.28 3.44
CA ALA A 295 14.50 -25.66 2.99
C ALA A 295 15.67 -26.05 2.08
N LEU A 296 16.26 -25.07 1.40
CA LEU A 296 17.44 -25.24 0.55
C LEU A 296 18.75 -24.97 1.30
N GLY A 297 18.71 -24.78 2.62
CA GLY A 297 19.90 -24.71 3.48
C GLY A 297 20.79 -23.49 3.27
N GLY A 298 20.25 -22.34 2.85
CA GLY A 298 21.09 -21.20 2.50
C GLY A 298 20.39 -19.85 2.42
N THR A 299 20.08 -19.27 3.58
CA THR A 299 19.94 -17.82 3.82
C THR A 299 20.14 -17.55 5.32
N ASP A 300 20.71 -16.40 5.67
CA ASP A 300 20.89 -16.00 7.07
C ASP A 300 19.53 -15.92 7.79
N ARG A 301 19.36 -16.78 8.79
CA ARG A 301 18.13 -16.94 9.57
C ARG A 301 17.67 -15.62 10.19
N ASP A 302 18.60 -14.80 10.68
CA ASP A 302 18.27 -13.58 11.42
C ASP A 302 17.80 -12.46 10.48
N VAL A 303 18.40 -12.37 9.29
CA VAL A 303 18.00 -11.43 8.22
C VAL A 303 16.56 -11.70 7.79
N GLU A 304 16.21 -12.96 7.63
CA GLU A 304 14.88 -13.35 7.19
C GLU A 304 13.82 -13.25 8.30
N LEU A 305 14.20 -13.55 9.54
CA LEU A 305 13.31 -13.34 10.69
C LEU A 305 13.02 -11.85 10.90
N ALA A 306 13.99 -10.96 10.64
CA ALA A 306 13.78 -9.53 10.58
C ALA A 306 12.82 -9.12 9.45
N ARG A 307 12.91 -9.74 8.26
CA ARG A 307 11.96 -9.52 7.15
C ARG A 307 10.54 -9.96 7.50
N LEU A 308 10.36 -11.11 8.17
CA LEU A 308 9.05 -11.55 8.62
C LEU A 308 8.45 -10.64 9.68
N THR A 309 9.25 -10.24 10.68
CA THR A 309 8.84 -9.28 11.70
C THR A 309 8.38 -7.98 11.04
N LYS A 310 9.08 -7.54 10.00
CA LYS A 310 8.72 -6.38 9.20
C LYS A 310 7.40 -6.58 8.43
N ILE A 311 7.19 -7.71 7.76
CA ILE A 311 5.91 -8.06 7.10
C ILE A 311 4.75 -8.10 8.10
N ALA A 312 4.97 -8.71 9.28
CA ALA A 312 3.97 -8.81 10.33
C ALA A 312 3.62 -7.44 10.94
N ALA A 313 4.62 -6.57 11.13
CA ALA A 313 4.42 -5.20 11.57
C ALA A 313 3.56 -4.40 10.57
N TYR A 314 3.62 -4.73 9.28
CA TYR A 314 2.81 -4.08 8.23
C TYR A 314 1.35 -4.53 8.14
N GLY A 315 0.84 -5.27 9.12
CA GLY A 315 -0.60 -5.39 9.33
C GLY A 315 -1.33 -6.43 8.48
N ARG A 316 -0.60 -7.34 7.85
CA ARG A 316 -1.16 -8.37 6.96
C ARG A 316 -0.99 -9.76 7.56
N THR A 317 -1.74 -10.04 8.62
CA THR A 317 -1.81 -11.38 9.26
C THR A 317 -2.05 -12.48 8.23
N ASP A 318 -2.79 -12.19 7.15
CA ASP A 318 -3.04 -13.11 6.04
C ASP A 318 -1.77 -13.51 5.29
N VAL A 319 -0.82 -12.59 5.10
CA VAL A 319 0.48 -12.88 4.47
C VAL A 319 1.34 -13.73 5.41
N VAL A 320 1.40 -13.38 6.69
CA VAL A 320 2.18 -14.13 7.71
C VAL A 320 1.61 -15.54 7.90
N ALA A 321 0.28 -15.69 7.89
CA ALA A 321 -0.37 -16.99 7.96
C ALA A 321 -0.14 -17.84 6.71
N THR A 322 -0.26 -17.25 5.52
CA THR A 322 0.03 -17.93 4.24
C THR A 322 1.48 -18.41 4.21
N TYR A 323 2.40 -17.58 4.67
CA TYR A 323 3.82 -17.91 4.82
C TYR A 323 4.03 -19.13 5.72
N LEU A 324 3.51 -19.12 6.96
CA LEU A 324 3.74 -20.22 7.89
C LEU A 324 3.17 -21.54 7.38
N ILE A 325 2.04 -21.49 6.67
CA ILE A 325 1.48 -22.67 6.02
C ILE A 325 2.45 -23.20 4.97
N VAL A 326 2.93 -22.36 4.05
CA VAL A 326 3.87 -22.76 2.99
C VAL A 326 5.16 -23.30 3.60
N LEU A 327 5.79 -22.56 4.52
CA LEU A 327 7.01 -22.99 5.20
C LEU A 327 6.82 -24.35 5.86
N ARG A 328 5.74 -24.56 6.62
CA ARG A 328 5.49 -25.85 7.29
C ARG A 328 5.45 -27.00 6.30
N TYR A 329 4.81 -26.82 5.14
CA TYR A 329 4.80 -27.82 4.08
C TYR A 329 6.19 -28.07 3.50
N VAL A 330 6.98 -27.01 3.28
CA VAL A 330 8.34 -27.14 2.72
C VAL A 330 9.28 -27.82 3.73
N LEU A 331 9.23 -27.48 5.02
CA LEU A 331 10.04 -28.12 6.08
C LEU A 331 9.69 -29.61 6.24
N LEU A 332 8.41 -29.98 6.13
CA LEU A 332 7.97 -31.37 6.11
C LEU A 332 8.55 -32.15 4.92
N GLN A 333 8.57 -31.55 3.72
CA GLN A 333 9.15 -32.17 2.53
C GLN A 333 10.69 -32.27 2.60
N ALA A 334 11.34 -31.33 3.28
CA ALA A 334 12.78 -31.34 3.51
C ALA A 334 13.25 -32.32 4.61
N GLY A 335 12.32 -33.07 5.23
CA GLY A 335 12.65 -34.10 6.23
C GLY A 335 13.00 -33.56 7.61
N LEU A 336 12.71 -32.28 7.90
CA LEU A 336 12.88 -31.76 9.26
C LEU A 336 11.92 -32.45 10.23
N SER A 337 12.43 -32.77 11.43
CA SER A 337 11.64 -33.39 12.48
C SER A 337 10.51 -32.46 12.93
N VAL A 338 9.46 -33.05 13.52
CA VAL A 338 8.34 -32.30 14.10
C VAL A 338 8.83 -31.37 15.22
N ASP A 339 9.88 -31.76 15.95
CA ASP A 339 10.46 -30.98 17.04
C ASP A 339 11.21 -29.75 16.52
N ASP A 340 11.98 -29.88 15.44
CA ASP A 340 12.67 -28.75 14.79
C ASP A 340 11.66 -27.74 14.22
N GLN A 341 10.54 -28.22 13.69
CA GLN A 341 9.44 -27.37 13.23
C GLN A 341 8.78 -26.62 14.40
N ALA A 342 8.55 -27.29 15.52
CA ALA A 342 7.97 -26.67 16.71
C ALA A 342 8.90 -25.59 17.29
N LEU A 343 10.20 -25.86 17.35
CA LEU A 343 11.22 -24.90 17.77
C LEU A 343 11.27 -23.66 16.85
N PHE A 344 11.22 -23.86 15.54
CA PHE A 344 11.16 -22.76 14.59
C PHE A 344 9.91 -21.89 14.78
N LEU A 345 8.72 -22.51 14.88
CA LEU A 345 7.47 -21.77 15.07
C LEU A 345 7.43 -21.03 16.42
N ALA A 346 8.08 -21.57 17.45
CA ALA A 346 8.27 -20.90 18.73
C ALA A 346 9.23 -19.70 18.66
N ASP A 347 10.24 -19.77 17.81
CA ASP A 347 11.12 -18.64 17.55
C ASP A 347 10.41 -17.52 16.77
N VAL A 348 9.55 -17.87 15.80
CA VAL A 348 8.65 -16.91 15.14
C VAL A 348 7.72 -16.26 16.15
N ARG A 349 7.10 -17.05 17.04
CA ARG A 349 6.24 -16.53 18.11
C ARG A 349 6.99 -15.48 18.93
N THR A 350 8.18 -15.83 19.41
CA THR A 350 9.00 -14.96 20.26
C THR A 350 9.33 -13.62 19.58
N HIS A 351 9.56 -13.62 18.26
CA HIS A 351 9.85 -12.39 17.50
C HIS A 351 8.60 -11.54 17.23
N LEU A 352 7.43 -12.17 17.10
CA LEU A 352 6.18 -11.46 16.79
C LEU A 352 5.42 -11.01 18.04
N GLU A 353 5.58 -11.69 19.18
CA GLU A 353 4.90 -11.40 20.45
C GLU A 353 5.01 -9.91 20.87
N PRO A 354 6.19 -9.25 20.80
CA PRO A 354 6.32 -7.84 21.15
C PRO A 354 5.49 -6.91 20.25
N LEU A 355 5.20 -7.30 19.01
CA LEU A 355 4.42 -6.49 18.09
C LEU A 355 2.93 -6.43 18.48
N VAL A 356 2.42 -7.39 19.26
CA VAL A 356 0.98 -7.47 19.65
C VAL A 356 0.50 -6.20 20.34
N GLU A 357 1.35 -5.58 21.14
CA GLU A 357 1.03 -4.36 21.88
C GLU A 357 0.56 -3.23 20.96
N HIS A 358 1.23 -3.08 19.81
CA HIS A 358 0.93 -2.06 18.81
C HIS A 358 0.14 -2.62 17.61
N ARG A 359 -0.06 -3.94 17.54
CA ARG A 359 -0.69 -4.67 16.43
C ARG A 359 -1.64 -5.75 16.95
N PRO A 360 -2.79 -5.38 17.54
CA PRO A 360 -3.69 -6.33 18.20
C PRO A 360 -4.28 -7.40 17.25
N HIS A 361 -4.29 -7.17 15.93
CA HIS A 361 -4.70 -8.16 14.93
C HIS A 361 -3.76 -9.38 14.84
N LEU A 362 -2.53 -9.28 15.34
CA LEU A 362 -1.59 -10.41 15.40
C LEU A 362 -1.88 -11.35 16.58
N ARG A 363 -2.63 -10.89 17.59
CA ARG A 363 -2.83 -11.61 18.87
C ARG A 363 -3.35 -13.03 18.67
N THR A 364 -4.42 -13.20 17.88
CA THR A 364 -5.02 -14.51 17.62
C THR A 364 -4.07 -15.42 16.85
N PHE A 365 -3.28 -14.86 15.94
CA PHE A 365 -2.32 -15.60 15.15
C PHE A 365 -1.14 -16.09 16.01
N ILE A 366 -0.57 -15.20 16.83
CA ILE A 366 0.55 -15.50 17.74
C ILE A 366 0.16 -16.51 18.81
N ALA A 367 -1.05 -16.39 19.37
CA ALA A 367 -1.58 -17.38 20.32
C ALA A 367 -1.71 -18.79 19.73
N GLY A 368 -1.79 -18.91 18.40
CA GLY A 368 -1.81 -20.19 17.69
C GLY A 368 -0.43 -20.81 17.46
N LEU A 369 0.67 -20.10 17.78
CA LEU A 369 2.04 -20.60 17.64
C LEU A 369 2.52 -21.29 18.92
N PRO A 370 3.33 -22.36 18.82
CA PRO A 370 3.86 -23.06 19.99
C PRO A 370 4.78 -22.16 20.82
N GLU A 371 4.82 -22.38 22.13
CA GLU A 371 5.80 -21.73 23.01
C GLU A 371 7.15 -22.44 22.92
N LYS A 372 8.22 -21.70 23.20
CA LYS A 372 9.56 -22.27 23.25
C LYS A 372 9.66 -23.11 24.52
N VAL A 373 9.46 -24.42 24.39
CA VAL A 373 9.57 -25.34 25.51
C VAL A 373 11.03 -25.34 25.98
N ALA A 374 11.26 -25.05 27.25
CA ALA A 374 12.57 -25.22 27.86
C ALA A 374 12.91 -26.71 27.81
N VAL A 375 13.82 -27.10 26.92
CA VAL A 375 14.34 -28.47 26.89
C VAL A 375 15.23 -28.64 28.12
N THR A 376 14.64 -29.04 29.24
CA THR A 376 15.39 -29.63 30.35
C THR A 376 15.89 -30.97 29.85
N ARG A 377 17.14 -31.02 29.36
CA ARG A 377 17.84 -32.27 29.10
C ARG A 377 17.97 -33.03 30.42
N THR A 378 17.00 -33.90 30.71
CA THR A 378 17.22 -34.94 31.71
C THR A 378 18.23 -35.92 31.10
N VAL A 379 19.50 -35.74 31.46
CA VAL A 379 20.53 -36.75 31.26
C VAL A 379 20.12 -37.93 32.14
N VAL A 380 19.41 -38.90 31.58
CA VAL A 380 19.25 -40.21 32.20
C VAL A 380 20.59 -40.92 32.00
N GLY A 381 21.44 -40.82 33.02
CA GLY A 381 22.63 -41.65 33.14
C GLY A 381 22.20 -43.10 33.26
N PHE A 382 22.63 -43.94 32.32
CA PHE A 382 22.68 -45.38 32.53
C PHE A 382 23.84 -45.66 33.50
N GLY A 383 23.50 -46.20 34.66
CA GLY A 383 24.38 -46.86 35.62
C GLY A 383 23.75 -48.16 36.05
#